data_AF-A0A135I1L7-F1
#
_entry.id   AF-A0A135I1L7-F1
#
_cell.length_a   1.000
_cell.length_b   1.000
_cell.length_c   1.000
_cell.angle_alpha   90.00
_cell.angle_beta   90.00
_cell.angle_gamma   90.00
#
_symmetry.space_group_name_H-M   'P 1'
#
loop_
_entity.id
_entity.type
_entity.pdbx_description
1 polymer ?
#
loop_
_entity_poly.entity_id
_entity_poly.type
_entity_poly.pdbx_seq_one_letter_code
_entity_poly.pdbx_strand_id
1 'polypeptide(L)'
;MIGMSAGHGYMRKFVGVLSLPLLIGLSGCQATAWSEKLSVETVELPKECAGWQKIEVKQRTTLALMRLDPRLLVDIDSHNLRGRNLGCWK
;
A
#
# COMPACT_ATOMS: atom_id res chain seq x y z
N MET A 1 61.45 -4.20 -25.28
CA MET A 1 60.19 -4.06 -26.05
C MET A 1 59.19 -5.05 -25.47
N ILE A 2 58.02 -4.53 -25.07
CA ILE A 2 56.93 -5.22 -24.38
C ILE A 2 56.20 -6.15 -25.37
N GLY A 3 55.86 -7.35 -24.94
CA GLY A 3 55.09 -8.31 -25.73
C GLY A 3 54.37 -9.35 -24.86
N MET A 4 53.64 -8.90 -23.83
CA MET A 4 52.73 -9.77 -23.08
C MET A 4 51.37 -9.81 -23.80
N SER A 5 51.14 -10.83 -24.63
CA SER A 5 49.83 -11.15 -25.20
C SER A 5 49.37 -12.52 -24.73
N ALA A 6 48.84 -12.60 -23.51
CA ALA A 6 48.16 -13.77 -22.98
C ALA A 6 47.28 -13.39 -21.78
N GLY A 7 46.22 -12.59 -22.00
CA GLY A 7 45.41 -12.10 -20.88
C GLY A 7 43.92 -11.86 -21.14
N HIS A 8 43.43 -11.98 -22.39
CA HIS A 8 42.06 -11.56 -22.69
C HIS A 8 40.97 -12.64 -22.53
N GLY A 9 41.32 -13.94 -22.55
CA GLY A 9 40.32 -15.01 -22.47
C GLY A 9 39.80 -15.30 -21.06
N TYR A 10 40.62 -15.05 -20.03
CA TYR A 10 40.33 -15.48 -18.67
C TYR A 10 39.46 -14.48 -17.89
N MET A 11 39.73 -13.17 -18.04
CA MET A 11 38.97 -12.09 -17.37
C MET A 11 37.47 -12.05 -17.73
N ARG A 12 37.11 -12.40 -18.98
CA ARG A 12 35.72 -12.37 -19.44
C ARG A 12 34.83 -13.45 -18.81
N LYS A 13 35.43 -14.56 -18.36
CA LYS A 13 34.72 -15.64 -17.64
C LYS A 13 34.52 -15.31 -16.16
N PHE A 14 35.47 -14.61 -15.53
CA PHE A 14 35.35 -14.20 -14.12
C PHE A 14 34.25 -13.16 -13.89
N VAL A 15 34.07 -12.22 -14.82
CA VAL A 15 33.00 -11.21 -14.74
C VAL A 15 31.60 -11.85 -14.80
N GLY A 16 31.42 -12.91 -15.59
CA GLY A 16 30.15 -13.65 -15.65
C GLY A 16 29.85 -14.50 -14.42
N VAL A 17 30.89 -15.01 -13.75
CA VAL A 17 30.75 -15.85 -12.54
C VAL A 17 30.49 -15.00 -11.29
N LEU A 18 31.01 -13.77 -11.23
CA LEU A 18 30.77 -12.84 -10.12
C LEU A 18 29.42 -12.11 -10.21
N SER A 19 28.82 -11.99 -11.40
CA SER A 19 27.51 -11.35 -11.57
C SER A 19 26.33 -12.29 -11.31
N LEU A 20 26.54 -13.60 -11.39
CA LEU A 20 25.48 -14.61 -11.24
C LEU A 20 24.90 -14.69 -9.79
N PRO A 21 25.70 -14.63 -8.70
CA PRO A 21 25.17 -14.63 -7.34
C PRO A 21 24.37 -13.35 -7.02
N LEU A 22 24.75 -12.22 -7.65
CA LEU A 22 24.08 -10.93 -7.46
C LEU A 22 22.68 -10.92 -8.10
N LEU A 23 22.52 -11.59 -9.26
CA LEU A 23 21.24 -11.72 -9.94
C LEU A 23 20.29 -12.71 -9.23
N ILE A 24 20.82 -13.81 -8.67
CA ILE A 24 20.03 -14.79 -7.93
C ILE A 24 19.62 -14.26 -6.54
N GLY A 25 20.47 -13.46 -5.89
CA GLY A 25 20.17 -12.85 -4.59
C GLY A 25 19.02 -11.82 -4.63
N LEU A 26 18.78 -11.18 -5.78
CA LEU A 26 17.71 -10.18 -5.93
C LEU A 26 16.34 -10.79 -6.25
N SER A 27 16.26 -12.05 -6.72
CA SER A 27 14.97 -12.71 -6.99
C SER A 27 14.28 -13.29 -5.75
N GLY A 28 14.90 -13.16 -4.57
CA GLY A 28 14.43 -13.74 -3.32
C GLY A 28 13.61 -12.81 -2.41
N CYS A 29 13.37 -11.56 -2.80
CA CYS A 29 12.53 -10.64 -2.01
C CYS A 29 11.04 -10.98 -2.21
N GLN A 30 10.63 -12.18 -1.80
CA GLN A 30 9.23 -12.51 -1.60
C GLN A 30 8.81 -11.79 -0.32
N ALA A 31 8.27 -10.59 -0.45
CA ALA A 31 7.55 -9.94 0.63
C ALA A 31 6.37 -10.85 0.99
N THR A 32 6.55 -11.69 2.00
CA THR A 32 5.46 -12.43 2.64
C THR A 32 4.64 -11.40 3.41
N ALA A 33 3.86 -10.60 2.69
CA ALA A 33 2.75 -9.87 3.27
C ALA A 33 1.78 -10.94 3.74
N TRP A 34 1.72 -11.14 5.06
CA TRP A 34 0.64 -11.87 5.70
C TRP A 34 -0.64 -11.12 5.33
N SER A 35 -1.28 -11.56 4.24
CA SER A 35 -2.64 -11.13 3.92
C SER A 35 -3.51 -11.81 4.95
N GLU A 36 -3.65 -11.17 6.10
CA GLU A 36 -4.74 -11.46 7.02
C GLU A 36 -6.00 -11.33 6.18
N LYS A 37 -6.65 -12.48 5.96
CA LYS A 37 -7.86 -12.58 5.18
C LYS A 37 -8.89 -11.81 6.00
N LEU A 38 -9.13 -10.54 5.65
CA LEU A 38 -10.18 -9.75 6.25
C LEU A 38 -11.47 -10.54 6.05
N SER A 39 -11.91 -11.25 7.08
CA SER A 39 -13.27 -11.70 7.19
C SER A 39 -14.07 -10.43 7.32
N VAL A 40 -14.60 -9.95 6.19
CA VAL A 40 -15.63 -8.93 6.18
C VAL A 40 -16.80 -9.58 6.91
N GLU A 41 -16.87 -9.32 8.21
CA GLU A 41 -18.04 -9.63 9.00
C GLU A 41 -19.19 -8.93 8.29
N THR A 42 -20.04 -9.72 7.66
CA THR A 42 -21.26 -9.24 7.02
C THR A 42 -22.23 -8.93 8.14
N VAL A 43 -21.95 -7.85 8.87
CA VAL A 43 -22.92 -7.22 9.74
C VAL A 43 -24.11 -6.89 8.84
N GLU A 44 -25.31 -7.36 9.20
CA GLU A 44 -26.53 -6.97 8.50
C GLU A 44 -26.76 -5.48 8.76
N LEU A 45 -26.18 -4.63 7.91
CA LEU A 45 -26.37 -3.20 7.99
C LEU A 45 -27.84 -2.89 7.65
N PRO A 46 -28.48 -1.97 8.39
CA PRO A 46 -29.86 -1.58 8.10
C PRO A 46 -29.94 -1.07 6.65
N LYS A 47 -30.82 -1.69 5.86
CA LYS A 47 -31.07 -1.35 4.44
C LYS A 47 -31.84 -0.05 4.26
N GLU A 48 -32.31 0.52 5.37
CA GLU A 48 -33.04 1.77 5.42
C GLU A 48 -32.04 2.91 5.61
N CYS A 49 -31.93 3.79 4.60
CA CYS A 49 -31.17 5.03 4.72
C CYS A 49 -31.84 6.07 5.62
N ALA A 50 -33.03 5.76 6.16
CA ALA A 50 -33.73 6.59 7.11
C ALA A 50 -32.89 6.76 8.39
N GLY A 51 -32.37 7.96 8.62
CA GLY A 51 -31.49 8.29 9.75
C GLY A 51 -30.01 8.42 9.40
N TRP A 52 -29.60 8.03 8.19
CA TRP A 52 -28.24 8.28 7.69
C TRP A 52 -28.18 9.67 7.06
N GLN A 53 -27.44 10.58 7.68
CA GLN A 53 -27.13 11.88 7.09
C GLN A 53 -25.64 11.95 6.73
N LYS A 54 -25.36 12.42 5.52
CA LYS A 54 -23.99 12.72 5.08
C LYS A 54 -23.45 13.90 5.87
N ILE A 55 -22.27 13.73 6.46
CA ILE A 55 -21.61 14.77 7.27
C ILE A 55 -20.61 15.49 6.37
N GLU A 56 -20.92 16.74 6.01
CA GLU A 56 -20.00 17.60 5.25
C GLU A 56 -19.20 18.49 6.20
N VAL A 57 -17.88 18.28 6.23
CA VAL A 57 -16.97 19.05 7.07
C VAL A 57 -16.39 20.20 6.26
N LYS A 58 -16.62 21.45 6.71
CA LYS A 58 -16.00 22.63 6.11
C LYS A 58 -14.48 22.58 6.31
N GLN A 59 -13.70 23.07 5.34
CA GLN A 59 -12.23 23.08 5.41
C GLN A 59 -11.66 23.69 6.70
N ARG A 60 -12.25 24.79 7.20
CA ARG A 60 -11.84 25.40 8.47
C ARG A 60 -11.98 24.42 9.63
N THR A 61 -13.07 23.66 9.66
CA THR A 61 -13.33 22.64 10.69
C THR A 61 -12.38 21.46 10.54
N THR A 62 -12.06 21.03 9.31
CA THR A 62 -11.06 19.99 9.07
C THR A 62 -9.70 20.37 9.65
N LEU A 63 -9.23 21.61 9.42
CA LEU A 63 -7.97 22.10 9.97
C LEU A 63 -7.97 22.20 11.51
N ALA A 64 -9.11 22.50 12.11
CA ALA A 64 -9.27 22.52 13.56
C ALA A 64 -9.26 21.10 14.13
N LEU A 65 -10.02 20.18 13.52
CA LEU A 65 -10.11 18.78 13.92
C LEU A 65 -8.78 18.06 13.79
N MET A 66 -8.00 18.31 12.73
CA MET A 66 -6.66 17.72 12.61
C MET A 66 -5.73 18.07 13.77
N ARG A 67 -5.92 19.24 14.41
CA ARG A 67 -5.12 19.66 15.57
C ARG A 67 -5.68 19.16 16.90
N LEU A 68 -7.00 19.13 17.04
CA LEU A 68 -7.67 18.83 18.30
C LEU A 68 -7.92 17.32 18.46
N ASP A 69 -8.48 16.70 17.42
CA ASP A 69 -8.81 15.28 17.39
C ASP A 69 -8.85 14.75 15.93
N PRO A 70 -7.72 14.23 15.42
CA PRO A 70 -7.68 13.67 14.07
C PRO A 70 -8.47 12.37 13.94
N ARG A 71 -8.80 11.68 15.03
CA ARG A 71 -9.58 10.42 14.97
C ARG A 71 -11.01 10.70 14.55
N LEU A 72 -11.59 11.81 15.01
CA LEU A 72 -12.93 12.21 14.63
C LEU A 72 -13.10 12.41 13.11
N LEU A 73 -12.05 12.86 12.42
CA LEU A 73 -12.07 12.95 10.95
C LEU A 73 -12.17 11.58 10.28
N VAL A 74 -11.45 10.59 10.80
CA VAL A 74 -11.50 9.22 10.30
C VAL A 74 -12.87 8.61 10.57
N ASP A 75 -13.45 8.85 11.74
CA ASP A 75 -14.78 8.36 12.08
C ASP A 75 -15.86 8.97 11.18
N ILE A 76 -15.80 10.28 10.92
CA ILE A 76 -16.69 10.97 9.99
C ILE A 76 -16.55 10.40 8.57
N ASP A 77 -15.33 10.16 8.10
CA ASP A 77 -15.10 9.58 6.78
C ASP A 77 -15.63 8.14 6.70
N SER A 78 -15.41 7.34 7.74
CA SER A 78 -15.93 5.96 7.83
C SER A 78 -17.45 5.91 7.81
N HIS A 79 -18.12 6.85 8.49
CA HIS A 79 -19.57 7.02 8.46
C HIS A 79 -20.08 7.37 7.06
N ASN A 80 -19.41 8.32 6.40
CA ASN A 80 -19.74 8.75 5.05
C ASN A 80 -19.52 7.63 4.02
N LEU A 81 -18.46 6.83 4.17
CA LEU A 81 -18.19 5.66 3.33
C LEU A 81 -19.22 4.55 3.54
N ARG A 82 -19.60 4.29 4.79
CA ARG A 82 -20.61 3.27 5.10
C ARG A 82 -21.95 3.60 4.47
N GLY A 83 -22.44 4.84 4.60
CA GLY A 83 -23.70 5.21 3.95
C GLY A 83 -23.61 5.26 2.42
N ARG A 84 -22.42 5.51 1.83
CA ARG A 84 -22.20 5.34 0.38
C ARG A 84 -22.30 3.88 -0.04
N ASN A 85 -21.69 2.97 0.72
CA ASN A 85 -21.73 1.53 0.45
C ASN A 85 -23.15 0.95 0.60
N LEU A 86 -23.99 1.57 1.43
CA LEU A 86 -25.42 1.25 1.55
C LEU A 86 -26.29 1.88 0.46
N GLY A 87 -25.73 2.75 -0.40
CA GLY A 87 -26.47 3.42 -1.47
C GLY A 87 -27.29 4.64 -1.02
N CYS A 88 -27.05 5.16 0.19
CA CYS A 88 -27.81 6.28 0.75
C CYS A 88 -27.49 7.63 0.10
N TRP A 89 -26.30 7.78 -0.48
CA TRP A 89 -25.91 8.94 -1.26
C TRP A 89 -24.91 8.53 -2.35
N LYS A 90 -24.84 9.35 -3.41
CA LYS A 90 -23.97 9.16 -4.57
C LYS A 90 -22.75 10.07 -4.49
#